data_AF-A0A495DKM4-F1
#
_entry.id   AF-A0A495DKM4-F1
#
_cell.length_a   1.000
_cell.length_b   1.000
_cell.length_c   1.000
_cell.angle_alpha   90.00
_cell.angle_beta   90.00
_cell.angle_gamma   90.00
#
_symmetry.space_group_name_H-M   'P 1'
#
loop_
_entity.id
_entity.type
_entity.pdbx_description
1 polymer ?
#
loop_
_entity_poly.entity_id
_entity_poly.type
_entity_poly.pdbx_seq_one_letter_code
_entity_poly.pdbx_strand_id
1 'polypeptide(L)'
;MEFLDQILGYIQPIIDFFMPGLAAYAGDGTVVNWMPLGIQLGVIALVLALLMREFGAILIFTVVGVIIHVIVDVVMPMVRGGGAGDFDIAAFGGQFTQTPYLLYLGALAIGYFVAIIILSMIKGLIFRGD
;
A
#
# COMPACT_ATOMS: atom_id res chain seq x y z
N MET A 1 -10.58 -20.33 17.00
CA MET A 1 -10.02 -20.22 15.64
C MET A 1 -11.12 -20.20 14.58
N GLU A 2 -12.18 -21.00 14.74
CA GLU A 2 -13.32 -21.09 13.79
C GLU A 2 -13.93 -19.75 13.33
N PHE A 3 -14.10 -18.76 14.22
CA PHE A 3 -14.59 -17.41 13.83
C PHE A 3 -13.60 -16.63 12.95
N LEU A 4 -12.30 -16.74 13.23
CA LEU A 4 -11.26 -16.10 12.40
C LEU A 4 -11.18 -16.80 11.05
N ASP A 5 -11.29 -18.13 11.02
CA ASP A 5 -11.30 -18.91 9.78
C ASP A 5 -12.51 -18.58 8.91
N GLN A 6 -13.67 -18.32 9.53
CA GLN A 6 -14.87 -17.88 8.82
C GLN A 6 -14.70 -16.48 8.20
N ILE A 7 -14.13 -15.52 8.93
CA ILE A 7 -13.84 -14.17 8.40
C ILE A 7 -12.81 -14.26 7.27
N LEU A 8 -11.73 -15.03 7.48
CA LEU A 8 -10.72 -15.24 6.45
C LEU A 8 -11.33 -15.89 5.20
N GLY A 9 -12.25 -16.84 5.35
CA GLY A 9 -12.97 -17.44 4.22
C GLY A 9 -13.74 -16.43 3.37
N TYR A 10 -14.29 -15.37 3.96
CA TYR A 10 -14.98 -14.31 3.21
C TYR A 10 -14.02 -13.34 2.51
N ILE A 11 -12.84 -13.10 3.09
CA ILE A 11 -11.86 -12.13 2.58
C ILE A 11 -10.85 -12.78 1.64
N GLN A 12 -10.68 -14.10 1.71
CA GLN A 12 -9.73 -14.86 0.91
C GLN A 12 -9.87 -14.59 -0.61
N PRO A 13 -11.08 -14.52 -1.20
CA PRO A 13 -11.21 -14.21 -2.63
C PRO A 13 -10.65 -12.83 -3.00
N ILE A 14 -10.73 -11.86 -2.09
CA ILE A 14 -10.18 -10.52 -2.28
C ILE A 14 -8.66 -10.57 -2.21
N ILE A 15 -8.12 -11.32 -1.25
CA ILE A 15 -6.66 -11.53 -1.13
C ILE A 15 -6.15 -12.20 -2.42
N ASP A 16 -6.77 -13.30 -2.83
CA ASP A 16 -6.39 -14.07 -4.02
C ASP A 16 -6.45 -13.22 -5.30
N PHE A 17 -7.41 -12.30 -5.41
CA PHE A 17 -7.50 -11.35 -6.52
C PHE A 17 -6.27 -10.44 -6.62
N PHE A 18 -5.74 -9.98 -5.48
CA PHE A 18 -4.59 -9.07 -5.43
C PHE A 18 -3.24 -9.77 -5.38
N MET A 19 -3.19 -11.05 -5.00
CA MET A 19 -1.96 -11.83 -4.84
C MET A 19 -0.99 -11.76 -6.02
N PRO A 20 -1.42 -11.83 -7.30
CA PRO A 20 -0.50 -11.72 -8.42
C PRO A 20 0.28 -10.40 -8.45
N GLY A 21 -0.38 -9.28 -8.11
CA GLY A 21 0.26 -7.98 -8.02
C GLY A 21 1.16 -7.86 -6.80
N LEU A 22 0.69 -8.32 -5.63
CA LEU A 22 1.47 -8.30 -4.41
C LEU A 22 2.75 -9.15 -4.53
N ALA A 23 2.68 -10.32 -5.14
CA ALA A 23 3.85 -11.18 -5.33
C ALA A 23 4.89 -10.53 -6.28
N ALA A 24 4.42 -9.82 -7.32
CA ALA A 24 5.28 -9.16 -8.29
C ALA A 24 6.05 -7.96 -7.74
N TYR A 25 5.44 -7.16 -6.86
CA TYR A 25 6.02 -5.88 -6.40
C TYR A 25 6.40 -5.83 -4.92
N ALA A 26 5.77 -6.65 -4.07
CA ALA A 26 6.07 -6.76 -2.64
C ALA A 26 6.66 -8.14 -2.28
N GLY A 27 7.28 -8.80 -3.24
CA GLY A 27 7.74 -10.18 -3.14
C GLY A 27 8.92 -10.49 -4.07
N ASP A 28 9.11 -11.77 -4.38
CA ASP A 28 10.13 -12.24 -5.34
C ASP A 28 9.52 -12.66 -6.70
N GLY A 29 8.25 -12.30 -6.94
CA GLY A 29 7.46 -12.75 -8.09
C GLY A 29 6.70 -14.05 -7.85
N THR A 30 6.98 -14.77 -6.75
CA THR A 30 6.30 -16.03 -6.40
C THR A 30 5.61 -15.98 -5.03
N VAL A 31 6.24 -15.34 -4.05
CA VAL A 31 5.74 -15.22 -2.68
C VAL A 31 5.81 -13.77 -2.23
N VAL A 32 4.78 -13.33 -1.48
CA VAL A 32 4.71 -11.99 -0.89
C VAL A 32 5.55 -11.94 0.38
N ASN A 33 6.40 -10.92 0.50
CA ASN A 33 7.12 -10.60 1.72
C ASN A 33 6.23 -9.74 2.63
N TRP A 34 5.32 -10.40 3.35
CA TRP A 34 4.30 -9.74 4.18
C TRP A 34 4.86 -8.85 5.28
N MET A 35 6.00 -9.22 5.87
CA MET A 35 6.57 -8.47 6.99
C MET A 35 7.10 -7.10 6.54
N PRO A 36 7.99 -6.99 5.54
CA PRO A 36 8.36 -5.69 4.97
C PRO A 36 7.17 -4.86 4.49
N LEU A 37 6.25 -5.48 3.74
CA LEU A 37 5.05 -4.82 3.21
C LEU A 37 4.20 -4.20 4.33
N GLY A 38 3.91 -4.99 5.37
CA GLY A 38 3.09 -4.57 6.50
C GLY A 38 3.74 -3.48 7.34
N ILE A 39 5.06 -3.55 7.57
CA ILE A 39 5.80 -2.52 8.30
C ILE A 39 5.79 -1.21 7.51
N GLN A 40 6.09 -1.25 6.21
CA GLN A 40 6.11 -0.07 5.36
C GLN A 40 4.74 0.60 5.30
N LEU A 41 3.69 -0.19 5.06
CA LEU A 41 2.32 0.30 5.07
C LEU A 41 1.95 0.90 6.43
N GLY A 42 2.28 0.22 7.52
CA GLY A 42 1.99 0.67 8.89
C GLY A 42 2.66 1.99 9.24
N VAL A 43 3.96 2.14 8.94
CA VAL A 43 4.72 3.36 9.22
C VAL A 43 4.20 4.54 8.40
N ILE A 44 4.00 4.34 7.09
CA ILE A 44 3.48 5.41 6.22
C ILE A 44 2.06 5.80 6.65
N ALA A 45 1.17 4.82 6.85
CA ALA A 45 -0.20 5.07 7.27
C ALA A 45 -0.27 5.78 8.64
N LEU A 46 0.62 5.43 9.57
CA LEU A 46 0.71 6.10 10.88
C LEU A 46 1.08 7.57 10.74
N VAL A 47 2.14 7.88 9.99
CA VAL A 47 2.55 9.28 9.75
C VAL A 47 1.41 10.05 9.08
N LEU A 48 0.78 9.47 8.06
CA LEU A 48 -0.32 10.08 7.34
C LEU A 48 -1.56 10.32 8.23
N ALA A 49 -1.96 9.37 9.06
CA ALA A 49 -3.06 9.53 10.00
C ALA A 49 -2.78 10.62 11.04
N LEU A 50 -1.54 10.73 11.52
CA LEU A 50 -1.13 11.79 12.45
C LEU A 50 -1.17 13.18 11.81
N LEU A 51 -0.75 13.30 10.55
CA LEU A 51 -0.77 14.56 9.79
C LEU A 51 -2.18 14.97 9.34
N MET A 52 -3.08 14.00 9.13
CA MET A 52 -4.43 14.29 8.68
C MET A 52 -5.22 15.06 9.75
N ARG A 53 -5.59 16.31 9.44
CA ARG A 53 -6.32 17.20 10.35
C ARG A 53 -7.83 17.00 10.30
N GLU A 54 -8.36 16.68 9.12
CA GLU A 54 -9.79 16.51 8.88
C GLU A 54 -10.06 15.15 8.23
N PHE A 55 -11.12 14.47 8.67
CA PHE A 55 -11.48 13.16 8.10
C PHE A 55 -11.90 13.25 6.63
N GLY A 56 -12.37 14.42 6.18
CA GLY A 56 -12.71 14.68 4.77
C GLY A 56 -11.53 14.52 3.81
N ALA A 57 -10.29 14.65 4.29
CA ALA A 57 -9.09 14.54 3.47
C ALA A 57 -8.64 13.08 3.22
N ILE A 58 -9.38 12.08 3.73
CA ILE A 58 -8.92 10.69 3.76
C ILE A 58 -8.57 10.10 2.39
N LEU A 59 -9.31 10.48 1.35
CA LEU A 59 -9.04 10.01 -0.02
C LEU A 59 -7.71 10.57 -0.53
N ILE A 60 -7.41 11.84 -0.23
CA ILE A 60 -6.14 12.48 -0.61
C ILE A 60 -5.00 11.77 0.11
N PHE A 61 -5.12 11.56 1.43
CA PHE A 61 -4.10 10.86 2.22
C PHE A 61 -3.90 9.41 1.77
N THR A 62 -4.95 8.72 1.34
CA THR A 62 -4.85 7.37 0.78
C THR A 62 -4.00 7.38 -0.50
N VAL A 63 -4.30 8.30 -1.43
CA VAL A 63 -3.53 8.43 -2.69
C VAL A 63 -2.08 8.79 -2.40
N VAL A 64 -1.82 9.71 -1.46
CA VAL A 64 -0.45 10.06 -1.04
C VAL A 64 0.27 8.85 -0.47
N GLY A 65 -0.38 8.03 0.37
CA GLY A 65 0.19 6.79 0.90
C GLY A 65 0.59 5.82 -0.20
N VAL A 66 -0.28 5.62 -1.19
CA VAL A 66 0.02 4.80 -2.38
C VAL A 66 1.22 5.35 -3.13
N ILE A 67 1.26 6.66 -3.40
CA ILE A 67 2.38 7.30 -4.11
C ILE A 67 3.70 7.08 -3.38
N ILE A 68 3.74 7.33 -2.06
CA ILE A 68 4.96 7.14 -1.26
C ILE A 68 5.40 5.67 -1.33
N HIS A 69 4.47 4.73 -1.19
CA HIS A 69 4.77 3.30 -1.24
C HIS A 69 5.35 2.89 -2.61
N VAL A 70 4.73 3.35 -3.71
CA VAL A 70 5.22 3.11 -5.08
C VAL A 70 6.59 3.73 -5.30
N ILE A 71 6.86 4.90 -4.73
CA ILE A 71 8.19 5.51 -4.79
C ILE A 71 9.21 4.57 -4.16
N VAL A 72 8.90 3.97 -3.01
CA VAL A 72 9.82 3.05 -2.34
C VAL A 72 10.02 1.75 -3.11
N ASP A 73 8.94 1.13 -3.56
CA ASP A 73 8.99 -0.23 -4.10
C ASP A 73 9.39 -0.27 -5.57
N VAL A 74 9.12 0.79 -6.33
CA VAL A 74 9.28 0.80 -7.79
C VAL A 74 10.27 1.87 -8.23
N VAL A 75 10.02 3.12 -7.87
CA VAL A 75 10.79 4.25 -8.40
C VAL A 75 12.22 4.26 -7.86
N MET A 76 12.41 4.08 -6.55
CA MET A 76 13.74 4.09 -5.94
C MET A 76 14.65 2.98 -6.47
N PRO A 77 14.20 1.72 -6.63
CA PRO A 77 14.98 0.68 -7.30
C PRO A 77 15.32 1.02 -8.75
N MET A 78 14.42 1.64 -9.52
CA MET A 78 14.72 2.07 -10.89
C MET A 78 15.82 3.14 -10.92
N VAL A 79 15.78 4.10 -9.99
CA VAL A 79 16.80 5.16 -9.86
C VAL A 79 18.14 4.60 -9.37
N ARG A 80 18.13 3.61 -8.48
CA ARG A 80 19.35 3.01 -7.90
C ARG A 80 19.98 1.93 -8.78
N GLY A 81 19.16 1.21 -9.54
CA GLY A 81 19.57 0.12 -10.43
C GLY A 81 19.91 0.57 -11.85
N GLY A 82 19.50 1.77 -12.25
CA GLY A 82 19.92 2.41 -13.50
C GLY A 82 21.39 2.84 -13.42
N GLY A 83 22.31 2.02 -13.93
CA GLY A 83 23.72 2.41 -14.03
C GLY A 83 23.87 3.67 -14.87
N ALA A 84 24.39 4.76 -14.27
CA ALA A 84 24.72 6.05 -14.91
C ALA A 84 23.64 6.70 -15.80
N GLY A 85 22.40 6.18 -15.81
CA GLY A 85 21.32 6.61 -16.68
C GLY A 85 20.13 7.07 -15.84
N ASP A 86 19.56 8.19 -16.25
CA ASP A 86 18.38 8.80 -15.64
C ASP A 86 17.21 7.81 -15.51
N PHE A 87 16.30 8.11 -14.58
CA PHE A 87 15.02 7.41 -14.42
C PHE A 87 14.30 7.26 -15.77
N ASP A 88 14.09 6.02 -16.22
CA ASP A 88 13.34 5.72 -17.44
C ASP A 88 11.83 5.87 -17.19
N ILE A 89 11.34 7.07 -17.49
CA ILE A 89 9.91 7.41 -17.37
C ILE A 89 9.03 6.58 -18.31
N ALA A 90 9.56 6.13 -19.45
CA ALA A 90 8.80 5.30 -20.39
C ALA A 90 8.65 3.88 -19.85
N ALA A 91 9.71 3.31 -19.25
CA ALA A 91 9.64 2.03 -18.55
C ALA A 91 8.69 2.06 -17.35
N PHE A 92 8.72 3.14 -16.56
CA PHE A 92 7.76 3.35 -15.47
C PHE A 92 6.32 3.49 -16.01
N GLY A 93 6.11 4.32 -17.03
CA GLY A 93 4.81 4.49 -17.68
C GLY A 93 4.27 3.17 -18.24
N GLY A 94 5.14 2.32 -18.78
CA GLY A 94 4.80 0.99 -19.30
C GLY A 94 4.18 0.06 -18.24
N GLN A 95 4.52 0.23 -16.96
CA GLN A 95 3.95 -0.57 -15.86
C GLN A 95 2.42 -0.43 -15.78
N PHE A 96 1.87 0.74 -16.11
CA PHE A 96 0.42 0.99 -16.07
C PHE A 96 -0.38 0.22 -17.12
N THR A 97 0.30 -0.47 -18.04
CA THR A 97 -0.34 -1.40 -19.00
C THR A 97 -0.34 -2.85 -18.50
N GLN A 98 0.35 -3.13 -17.38
CA GLN A 98 0.50 -4.46 -16.82
C GLN A 98 -0.56 -4.72 -15.74
N THR A 99 -1.37 -5.76 -15.91
CA THR A 99 -2.38 -6.16 -14.92
C THR A 99 -1.82 -6.36 -13.51
N PRO A 100 -0.67 -7.05 -13.30
CA PRO A 100 -0.09 -7.21 -11.96
C PRO A 100 0.19 -5.88 -11.26
N TYR A 101 0.64 -4.87 -12.00
CA TYR A 101 0.89 -3.54 -11.43
C TYR A 101 -0.41 -2.87 -10.98
N LEU A 102 -1.47 -2.94 -11.81
CA LEU A 102 -2.77 -2.38 -11.45
C LEU A 102 -3.39 -3.09 -10.23
N LEU A 103 -3.23 -4.42 -10.13
CA LEU A 103 -3.65 -5.18 -8.95
C LEU A 103 -2.86 -4.74 -7.71
N TYR A 104 -1.55 -4.58 -7.83
CA TYR A 104 -0.72 -4.07 -6.74
C TYR A 104 -1.15 -2.68 -6.27
N LEU A 105 -1.38 -1.74 -7.21
CA LEU A 105 -1.90 -0.40 -6.88
C LEU A 105 -3.26 -0.47 -6.19
N GLY A 106 -4.17 -1.34 -6.65
CA GLY A 106 -5.46 -1.56 -6.01
C GLY A 106 -5.35 -2.11 -4.59
N ALA A 107 -4.44 -3.06 -4.36
CA ALA A 107 -4.17 -3.63 -3.05
C ALA A 107 -3.63 -2.56 -2.09
N LEU A 108 -2.68 -1.73 -2.54
CA LEU A 108 -2.16 -0.61 -1.77
C LEU A 108 -3.26 0.40 -1.45
N ALA A 109 -4.10 0.76 -2.41
CA ALA A 109 -5.17 1.74 -2.22
C ALA A 109 -6.15 1.29 -1.13
N ILE A 110 -6.60 0.03 -1.17
CA ILE A 110 -7.48 -0.53 -0.14
C ILE A 110 -6.75 -0.63 1.20
N GLY A 111 -5.51 -1.12 1.19
CA GLY A 111 -4.71 -1.28 2.41
C GLY A 111 -4.51 0.05 3.14
N TYR A 112 -4.12 1.11 2.42
CA TYR A 112 -3.96 2.45 3.00
C TYR A 112 -5.27 3.05 3.44
N PHE A 113 -6.34 2.90 2.66
CA PHE A 113 -7.65 3.42 3.03
C PHE A 113 -8.09 2.84 4.39
N VAL A 114 -8.03 1.51 4.53
CA VAL A 114 -8.41 0.82 5.77
C VAL A 114 -7.47 1.18 6.93
N ALA A 115 -6.15 1.16 6.70
CA ALA A 115 -5.18 1.45 7.75
C ALA A 115 -5.30 2.90 8.26
N ILE A 116 -5.45 3.87 7.37
CA ILE A 116 -5.61 5.28 7.74
C ILE A 116 -6.93 5.49 8.48
N ILE A 117 -8.04 4.84 8.08
CA ILE A 117 -9.31 4.89 8.84
C ILE A 117 -9.08 4.44 10.29
N ILE A 118 -8.53 3.24 10.47
CA ILE A 118 -8.36 2.64 11.80
C ILE A 118 -7.44 3.52 12.66
N LEU A 119 -6.30 3.94 12.12
CA LEU A 119 -5.34 4.76 12.84
C LEU A 119 -5.88 6.15 13.16
N SER A 120 -6.69 6.74 12.27
CA SER A 120 -7.33 8.04 12.51
C SER A 120 -8.40 7.94 13.60
N MET A 121 -9.16 6.84 13.64
CA MET A 121 -10.10 6.58 14.73
C MET A 121 -9.37 6.45 16.06
N ILE A 122 -8.28 5.68 16.11
CA ILE A 122 -7.44 5.52 17.31
C ILE A 122 -6.87 6.86 17.75
N LYS A 123 -6.30 7.65 16.83
CA LYS A 123 -5.84 9.02 17.09
C LYS A 123 -6.95 9.87 17.73
N GLY A 124 -8.14 9.84 17.15
CA GLY A 124 -9.31 10.57 17.66
C GLY A 124 -9.84 10.09 19.01
N LEU A 125 -9.42 8.91 19.49
CA LEU A 125 -9.70 8.43 20.85
C LEU A 125 -8.61 8.89 21.84
N ILE A 126 -7.36 8.88 21.42
CA ILE A 126 -6.19 9.21 22.27
C ILE A 126 -6.06 10.73 22.47
N PHE A 127 -6.19 11.51 21.39
CA PHE A 127 -5.94 12.97 21.39
C PHE A 127 -7.24 13.79 21.49
N ARG A 128 -8.26 13.29 22.21
CA ARG A 128 -9.49 14.06 22.46
C ARG A 128 -9.16 15.28 23.32
N GLY A 129 -9.12 16.47 22.73
CA GLY A 129 -8.73 17.67 23.48
C GLY A 129 -8.70 19.02 22.75
N ASP A 130 -8.94 19.09 21.44
CA ASP A 130 -9.21 20.35 20.73
C ASP A 130 -10.70 20.50 20.42
#